data_AF-A0A7V9VP89-F1
#
_entry.id   AF-A0A7V9VP89-F1
#
_cell.length_a   1.000
_cell.length_b   1.000
_cell.length_c   1.000
_cell.angle_alpha   90.00
_cell.angle_beta   90.00
_cell.angle_gamma   90.00
#
_symmetry.space_group_name_H-M   'P 1'
#
loop_
_entity.id
_entity.type
_entity.pdbx_description
1 polymer ?
#
loop_
_entity_poly.entity_id
_entity_poly.type
_entity_poly.pdbx_seq_one_letter_code
_entity_poly.pdbx_strand_id
1 'polypeptide(L)'
;MAEPGRQNGPVSPERPLGEIVTDVSEKVSLLVHEEIELAKAEVFGKLTSLGKGAAIAAAAGIFIVFGLIYGFMALAFALNELLGTVDWPGFAIVWLLLTVLGAAAGLVAYRLFKKGSPPVPRQAIEEAKLTKAEIDRVRAH
;
A
#
# COMPACT_ATOMS: atom_id res chain seq x y z
N MET A 1 20.00 72.10 40.37
CA MET A 1 20.56 71.00 39.56
C MET A 1 19.39 70.32 38.87
N ALA A 2 19.37 70.33 37.55
CA ALA A 2 18.27 69.83 36.72
C ALA A 2 18.38 68.31 36.52
N GLU A 3 17.29 67.56 36.76
CA GLU A 3 17.18 66.16 36.32
C GLU A 3 16.53 66.10 34.92
N PRO A 4 17.08 65.28 34.01
CA PRO A 4 16.63 65.18 32.62
C PRO A 4 15.34 64.39 32.48
N GLY A 5 14.50 64.84 31.54
CA GLY A 5 13.14 64.35 31.30
C GLY A 5 13.06 62.85 31.01
N ARG A 6 12.09 62.21 31.66
CA ARG A 6 11.58 60.89 31.26
C ARG A 6 11.09 60.99 29.82
N GLN A 7 11.83 60.36 28.90
CA GLN A 7 11.33 60.11 27.55
C GLN A 7 10.21 59.08 27.68
N ASN A 8 8.97 59.57 27.64
CA ASN A 8 7.81 58.75 27.33
C ASN A 8 7.99 58.32 25.87
N GLY A 9 8.65 57.18 25.67
CA GLY A 9 8.66 56.51 24.36
C GLY A 9 7.21 56.30 23.91
N PRO A 10 6.92 56.44 22.60
CA PRO A 10 5.56 56.36 22.11
C PRO A 10 4.93 55.05 22.59
N VAL A 11 3.77 55.17 23.24
CA VAL A 11 2.90 54.04 23.57
C VAL A 11 2.66 53.31 22.25
N SER A 12 3.15 52.08 22.16
CA SER A 12 2.96 51.25 20.97
C SER A 12 1.46 51.24 20.68
N PRO A 13 1.01 51.66 19.49
CA PRO A 13 -0.41 51.65 19.16
C PRO A 13 -0.94 50.25 19.42
N GLU A 14 -2.04 50.11 20.17
CA GLU A 14 -2.75 48.84 20.30
C GLU A 14 -2.94 48.29 18.89
N ARG A 15 -2.33 47.13 18.58
CA ARG A 15 -2.37 46.56 17.23
C ARG A 15 -3.84 46.40 16.85
N PRO A 16 -4.29 47.00 15.73
CA PRO A 16 -5.68 46.90 15.33
C PRO A 16 -6.09 45.42 15.19
N LEU A 17 -7.28 45.07 15.68
CA LEU A 17 -7.78 43.69 15.72
C LEU A 17 -7.71 42.98 14.35
N GLY A 18 -7.87 43.74 13.27
CA GLY A 18 -7.73 43.25 11.90
C GLY A 18 -6.31 42.76 11.56
N GLU A 19 -5.27 43.35 12.13
CA GLU A 19 -3.88 42.93 11.94
C GLU A 19 -3.62 41.58 12.62
N ILE A 20 -4.19 41.34 13.81
CA ILE A 20 -4.06 40.07 14.54
C ILE A 20 -4.79 38.94 13.81
N VAL A 21 -5.99 39.18 13.29
CA VAL A 21 -6.73 38.19 12.49
C VAL A 21 -5.98 37.86 11.20
N THR A 22 -5.33 38.85 10.59
CA THR A 22 -4.51 38.64 9.38
C THR A 22 -3.27 37.80 9.70
N ASP A 23 -2.53 38.14 10.77
CA ASP A 23 -1.36 37.37 11.24
C ASP A 23 -1.73 35.90 11.57
N VAL A 24 -2.86 35.67 12.25
CA VAL A 24 -3.32 34.32 12.59
C VAL A 24 -3.72 33.54 11.34
N SER A 25 -4.42 34.18 10.39
CA SER A 25 -4.82 33.56 9.13
C SER A 25 -3.61 33.17 8.28
N GLU A 26 -2.58 34.02 8.25
CA GLU A 26 -1.33 33.76 7.55
C GLU A 26 -0.56 32.59 8.19
N LYS A 27 -0.50 32.52 9.53
CA LYS A 27 0.11 31.39 10.24
C LYS A 27 -0.62 30.07 10.03
N VAL A 28 -1.95 30.10 10.01
CA VAL A 28 -2.75 28.90 9.71
C VAL A 28 -2.52 28.45 8.26
N SER A 29 -2.46 29.39 7.31
CA SER A 29 -2.12 29.09 5.91
C SER A 29 -0.74 28.44 5.78
N LEU A 30 0.26 28.98 6.50
CA LEU A 30 1.61 28.43 6.55
C LEU A 30 1.62 27.00 7.11
N LEU A 31 0.93 26.77 8.23
CA LEU A 31 0.86 25.45 8.86
C LEU A 31 0.20 24.41 7.93
N VAL A 32 -0.89 24.78 7.27
CA VAL A 32 -1.56 23.91 6.30
C VAL A 32 -0.63 23.58 5.13
N HIS A 33 0.13 24.55 4.64
CA HIS A 33 1.12 24.32 3.59
C HIS A 33 2.22 23.36 4.05
N GLU A 34 2.75 23.54 5.25
CA GLU A 34 3.78 22.67 5.85
C GLU A 34 3.29 21.24 6.04
N GLU A 35 2.06 21.04 6.54
CA GLU A 35 1.44 19.71 6.69
C GLU A 35 1.26 19.03 5.33
N ILE A 36 0.89 19.78 4.28
CA ILE A 36 0.80 19.24 2.91
C ILE A 36 2.18 18.84 2.39
N GLU A 37 3.21 19.67 2.59
CA GLU A 37 4.58 19.35 2.15
C GLU A 37 5.14 18.14 2.91
N LEU A 38 4.87 18.05 4.21
CA LEU A 38 5.25 16.89 5.03
C LEU A 38 4.53 15.62 4.56
N ALA A 39 3.21 15.69 4.36
CA ALA A 39 2.43 14.56 3.87
C ALA A 39 2.91 14.11 2.48
N LYS A 40 3.23 15.04 1.58
CA LYS A 40 3.85 14.72 0.29
C LYS A 40 5.18 14.02 0.49
N ALA A 41 6.08 14.57 1.30
CA ALA A 41 7.40 13.98 1.55
C ALA A 41 7.28 12.55 2.10
N GLU A 42 6.38 12.31 3.06
CA GLU A 42 6.13 10.99 3.62
C GLU A 42 5.56 10.02 2.56
N VAL A 43 4.56 10.44 1.78
CA VAL A 43 3.97 9.62 0.73
C VAL A 43 5.00 9.29 -0.35
N PHE A 44 5.78 10.27 -0.83
CA PHE A 44 6.84 10.03 -1.82
C PHE A 44 7.95 9.14 -1.29
N GLY A 45 8.33 9.30 -0.01
CA GLY A 45 9.29 8.42 0.66
C GLY A 45 8.80 6.97 0.69
N LYS A 46 7.54 6.75 1.12
CA LYS A 46 6.93 5.42 1.13
C LYS A 46 6.81 4.83 -0.28
N LEU A 47 6.30 5.58 -1.25
CA LEU A 47 6.20 5.12 -2.64
C LEU A 47 7.55 4.77 -3.25
N THR A 48 8.60 5.55 -2.96
CA THR A 48 9.95 5.27 -3.47
C THR A 48 10.51 3.99 -2.87
N SER A 49 10.40 3.82 -1.55
CA SER A 49 10.85 2.60 -0.85
C SER A 49 10.10 1.36 -1.33
N LEU A 50 8.77 1.46 -1.45
CA LEU A 50 7.91 0.39 -1.95
C LEU A 50 8.21 0.08 -3.42
N GLY A 51 8.43 1.09 -4.26
CA GLY A 51 8.78 0.93 -5.67
C GLY A 51 10.13 0.24 -5.85
N LYS A 52 11.16 0.63 -5.07
CA LYS A 52 12.46 -0.05 -5.06
C LYS A 52 12.32 -1.50 -4.59
N GLY A 53 11.57 -1.72 -3.49
CA GLY A 53 11.29 -3.05 -2.97
C GLY A 53 10.59 -3.94 -4.00
N ALA A 54 9.56 -3.42 -4.67
CA ALA A 54 8.83 -4.11 -5.73
C ALA A 54 9.70 -4.45 -6.93
N ALA A 55 10.59 -3.53 -7.36
CA ALA A 55 11.52 -3.76 -8.45
C ALA A 55 12.51 -4.89 -8.13
N ILE A 56 13.10 -4.87 -6.92
CA ILE A 56 14.01 -5.92 -6.46
C ILE A 56 13.27 -7.26 -6.33
N ALA A 57 12.06 -7.24 -5.76
CA ALA A 57 11.24 -8.45 -5.63
C ALA A 57 10.87 -9.04 -6.99
N ALA A 58 10.53 -8.19 -7.98
CA ALA A 58 10.27 -8.63 -9.35
C ALA A 58 11.51 -9.26 -9.98
N ALA A 59 12.68 -8.63 -9.84
CA ALA A 59 13.94 -9.17 -10.34
C ALA A 59 14.27 -10.53 -9.67
N ALA A 60 14.15 -10.63 -8.35
CA ALA A 60 14.33 -11.88 -7.62
C ALA A 60 13.35 -12.97 -8.09
N GLY A 61 12.07 -12.59 -8.30
CA GLY A 61 11.05 -13.48 -8.86
C GLY A 61 11.44 -14.05 -10.22
N ILE A 62 12.00 -13.22 -11.11
CA ILE A 62 12.51 -13.68 -12.41
C ILE A 62 13.59 -14.74 -12.22
N PHE A 63 14.61 -14.47 -11.40
CA PHE A 63 15.69 -15.42 -11.16
C PHE A 63 15.20 -16.73 -10.52
N ILE A 64 14.25 -16.67 -9.59
CA ILE A 64 13.64 -17.85 -8.97
C ILE A 64 12.87 -18.67 -10.01
N VAL A 65 12.08 -18.02 -10.87
CA VAL A 65 11.32 -18.70 -11.93
C VAL A 65 12.27 -19.42 -12.89
N PHE A 66 13.30 -18.73 -13.39
CA PHE A 66 14.30 -19.36 -14.26
C PHE A 66 15.06 -20.47 -13.54
N GLY A 67 15.45 -20.27 -12.28
CA GLY A 67 16.11 -21.28 -11.47
C GLY A 67 15.25 -22.54 -11.29
N LEU A 68 13.94 -22.40 -11.08
CA LEU A 68 13.02 -23.53 -11.01
C LEU A 68 12.89 -24.24 -12.36
N ILE A 69 12.80 -23.51 -13.47
CA ILE A 69 12.74 -24.11 -14.82
C ILE A 69 13.98 -24.97 -15.08
N TYR A 70 15.17 -24.42 -14.88
CA TYR A 70 16.43 -25.15 -15.07
C TYR A 70 16.61 -26.26 -14.02
N GLY A 71 16.13 -26.07 -12.79
CA GLY A 71 16.15 -27.09 -11.75
C GLY A 71 15.28 -28.31 -12.09
N PHE A 72 14.05 -28.09 -12.59
CA PHE A 72 13.18 -29.17 -13.03
C PHE A 72 13.71 -29.88 -14.29
N MET A 73 14.34 -29.13 -15.20
CA MET A 73 15.06 -29.68 -16.35
C MET A 73 16.21 -30.59 -15.90
N ALA A 74 17.06 -30.10 -14.99
CA ALA A 74 18.16 -30.88 -14.43
C ALA A 74 17.66 -32.14 -13.70
N LEU A 75 16.58 -32.03 -12.93
CA LEU A 75 15.95 -33.18 -12.29
C LEU A 75 15.44 -34.21 -13.30
N ALA A 76 14.79 -33.76 -14.39
CA ALA A 76 14.31 -34.65 -15.44
C ALA A 76 15.47 -35.41 -16.11
N PHE A 77 16.56 -34.72 -16.45
CA PHE A 77 17.76 -35.36 -16.98
C PHE A 77 18.40 -36.32 -15.98
N ALA A 78 18.52 -35.93 -14.71
CA ALA A 78 19.06 -36.80 -13.66
C ALA A 78 18.22 -38.08 -13.48
N LEU A 79 16.89 -37.98 -13.61
CA LEU A 79 16.00 -39.15 -13.58
C LEU A 79 16.19 -40.06 -14.79
N ASN A 80 16.35 -39.50 -16.00
CA ASN A 80 16.65 -40.30 -17.19
C ASN A 80 17.95 -41.10 -17.02
N GLU A 81 19.01 -40.42 -16.56
CA GLU A 81 20.31 -41.03 -16.29
C GLU A 81 20.19 -42.14 -15.23
N LEU A 82 19.50 -41.85 -14.12
CA LEU A 82 19.31 -42.81 -13.02
C LEU A 82 18.52 -44.05 -13.46
N LEU A 83 17.52 -43.88 -14.33
CA LEU A 83 16.66 -44.96 -14.79
C LEU A 83 17.23 -45.69 -16.03
N GLY A 84 18.30 -45.17 -16.64
CA GLY A 84 18.86 -45.70 -17.89
C GLY A 84 17.88 -45.66 -19.06
N THR A 85 17.01 -44.65 -19.09
CA THR A 85 15.96 -44.52 -20.11
C THR A 85 16.35 -43.56 -21.22
N VAL A 86 15.58 -43.56 -22.31
CA VAL A 86 15.60 -42.48 -23.31
C VAL A 86 15.18 -41.13 -22.69
N ASP A 87 15.34 -40.02 -23.40
CA ASP A 87 15.27 -38.68 -22.78
C ASP A 87 13.89 -38.21 -22.30
N TRP A 88 12.79 -38.89 -22.60
CA TRP A 88 11.44 -38.39 -22.29
C TRP A 88 10.81 -38.81 -20.94
N PRO A 89 11.06 -40.00 -20.35
CA PRO A 89 10.36 -40.45 -19.15
C PRO A 89 10.64 -39.58 -17.92
N GLY A 90 11.87 -39.13 -17.71
CA GLY A 90 12.23 -38.22 -16.62
C GLY A 90 11.44 -36.91 -16.66
N PHE A 91 11.23 -36.37 -17.87
CA PHE A 91 10.39 -35.19 -18.08
C PHE A 91 8.92 -35.46 -17.80
N ALA A 92 8.41 -36.63 -18.23
CA ALA A 92 7.03 -37.03 -17.94
C ALA A 92 6.78 -37.20 -16.42
N ILE A 93 7.76 -37.74 -15.69
CA ILE A 93 7.70 -37.88 -14.23
C ILE A 93 7.66 -36.51 -13.55
N VAL A 94 8.58 -35.60 -13.93
CA VAL A 94 8.60 -34.25 -13.35
C VAL A 94 7.33 -33.48 -13.69
N TRP A 95 6.83 -33.59 -14.93
CA TRP A 95 5.55 -33.01 -15.34
C TRP A 95 4.38 -33.54 -14.50
N LEU A 96 4.32 -34.85 -14.28
CA LEU A 96 3.28 -35.47 -13.46
C LEU A 96 3.35 -34.99 -12.01
N LEU A 97 4.55 -34.94 -11.44
CA LEU A 97 4.80 -34.42 -10.09
C LEU A 97 4.28 -32.99 -9.95
N LEU A 98 4.65 -32.09 -10.87
CA LEU A 98 4.21 -30.69 -10.85
C LEU A 98 2.70 -30.56 -11.03
N THR A 99 2.10 -31.38 -11.91
CA THR A 99 0.65 -31.39 -12.13
C THR A 99 -0.11 -31.81 -10.88
N VAL A 100 0.35 -32.86 -10.18
CA VAL A 100 -0.27 -33.32 -8.94
C VAL A 100 -0.15 -32.27 -7.84
N LEU A 101 1.04 -31.70 -7.64
CA LEU A 101 1.25 -30.64 -6.65
C LEU A 101 0.42 -29.39 -6.97
N GLY A 102 0.37 -28.99 -8.25
CA GLY A 102 -0.45 -27.86 -8.71
C GLY A 102 -1.94 -28.10 -8.50
N ALA A 103 -2.45 -29.29 -8.81
CA ALA A 103 -3.85 -29.65 -8.57
C ALA A 103 -4.19 -29.65 -7.07
N ALA A 104 -3.29 -30.17 -6.22
CA ALA A 104 -3.47 -30.16 -4.77
C ALA A 104 -3.49 -28.73 -4.21
N ALA A 105 -2.53 -27.89 -4.61
CA ALA A 105 -2.48 -26.48 -4.21
C ALA A 105 -3.71 -25.71 -4.69
N GLY A 106 -4.13 -25.92 -5.95
CA GLY A 106 -5.34 -25.32 -6.52
C GLY A 106 -6.61 -25.74 -5.77
N LEU A 107 -6.70 -27.01 -5.36
CA LEU A 107 -7.82 -27.50 -4.54
C LEU A 107 -7.83 -26.86 -3.15
N VAL A 108 -6.67 -26.71 -2.51
CA VAL A 108 -6.54 -26.00 -1.22
C VAL A 108 -6.98 -24.54 -1.38
N ALA A 109 -6.47 -23.84 -2.39
CA ALA A 109 -6.85 -22.46 -2.68
C ALA A 109 -8.36 -22.32 -2.93
N TYR A 110 -8.95 -23.21 -3.75
CA TYR A 110 -10.39 -23.24 -4.00
C TYR A 110 -11.19 -23.43 -2.71
N ARG A 111 -10.75 -24.32 -1.82
CA ARG A 111 -11.42 -24.54 -0.53
C ARG A 111 -11.28 -23.35 0.41
N LEU A 112 -10.14 -22.67 0.41
CA LEU A 112 -9.95 -21.45 1.20
C LEU A 112 -10.83 -20.32 0.67
N PHE A 113 -10.91 -20.11 -0.64
CA PHE A 113 -11.83 -19.12 -1.22
C PHE A 113 -13.30 -19.45 -1.01
N LYS A 114 -13.67 -20.74 -1.00
CA LYS A 114 -15.04 -21.17 -0.72
C LYS A 114 -15.43 -21.03 0.75
N LYS A 115 -14.46 -21.15 1.67
CA LYS A 115 -14.68 -21.03 3.13
C LYS A 115 -14.52 -19.60 3.65
N GLY A 116 -13.70 -18.79 3.01
CA GLY A 116 -13.53 -17.38 3.36
C GLY A 116 -14.82 -16.61 3.14
N SER A 117 -15.12 -15.66 4.04
CA SER A 117 -16.26 -14.75 3.95
C SER A 117 -16.48 -14.28 2.50
N PRO A 118 -17.73 -14.21 2.03
CA PRO A 118 -18.03 -13.93 0.63
C PRO A 118 -17.21 -12.73 0.13
N PRO A 119 -16.69 -12.76 -1.11
CA PRO A 119 -15.79 -11.73 -1.66
C PRO A 119 -16.37 -10.31 -1.63
N VAL A 120 -17.64 -10.20 -1.29
CA VAL A 120 -18.37 -8.96 -1.10
C VAL A 120 -18.82 -8.88 0.38
N PRO A 121 -18.43 -7.83 1.13
CA PRO A 121 -18.81 -7.66 2.54
C PRO A 121 -20.30 -7.30 2.62
N ARG A 122 -21.15 -8.34 2.69
CA ARG A 122 -22.61 -8.19 2.63
C ARG A 122 -23.16 -7.24 3.71
N GLN A 123 -22.66 -7.36 4.93
CA GLN A 123 -23.04 -6.50 6.07
C GLN A 123 -22.69 -5.04 5.80
N ALA A 124 -21.47 -4.75 5.35
CA ALA A 124 -21.07 -3.38 5.02
C ALA A 124 -21.90 -2.77 3.86
N ILE A 125 -22.29 -3.59 2.87
CA ILE A 125 -23.19 -3.15 1.80
C ILE A 125 -24.61 -2.90 2.32
N GLU A 126 -25.09 -3.74 3.23
CA GLU A 126 -26.43 -3.61 3.82
C GLU A 126 -26.52 -2.36 4.71
N GLU A 127 -25.51 -2.11 5.54
CA GLU A 127 -25.37 -0.88 6.33
C GLU A 127 -25.26 0.37 5.45
N ALA A 128 -24.50 0.31 4.35
CA ALA A 128 -24.42 1.42 3.39
C ALA A 128 -25.78 1.70 2.72
N LYS A 129 -26.57 0.66 2.42
CA LYS A 129 -27.92 0.81 1.86
C LYS A 129 -28.89 1.42 2.88
N LEU A 130 -28.84 1.00 4.13
CA LEU A 130 -29.65 1.55 5.22
C LEU A 130 -29.31 3.02 5.46
N THR A 131 -28.02 3.35 5.51
CA THR A 131 -27.54 4.73 5.68
C THR A 131 -28.03 5.63 4.54
N LYS A 132 -27.96 5.14 3.29
CA LYS A 132 -28.49 5.88 2.13
C LYS A 132 -30.00 6.09 2.23
N ALA A 133 -30.76 5.05 2.60
CA ALA A 133 -32.21 5.14 2.74
C ALA A 133 -32.63 6.14 3.84
N GLU A 134 -31.86 6.22 4.92
CA GLU A 134 -32.10 7.20 5.99
C GLU A 134 -31.80 8.64 5.54
N ILE A 135 -30.69 8.85 4.80
CA ILE A 135 -30.37 10.17 4.22
C ILE A 135 -31.48 10.61 3.24
N ASP A 136 -31.97 9.70 2.40
CA ASP A 136 -33.04 9.99 1.44
C ASP A 136 -34.36 10.32 2.16
N ARG A 137 -34.64 9.67 3.31
CA ARG A 137 -35.80 9.96 4.15
C ARG A 137 -35.72 11.35 4.79
N VAL A 138 -34.58 11.73 5.35
CA VAL A 138 -34.35 13.06 5.95
C VAL A 138 -34.50 14.17 4.91
N ARG A 139 -34.07 13.93 3.67
CA ARG A 139 -34.17 14.90 2.56
C ARG A 139 -35.60 15.11 2.05
N ALA A 140 -36.48 14.13 2.26
CA ALA A 140 -37.87 14.16 1.80
C ALA A 140 -38.85 14.75 2.84
N HIS A 141 -38.35 15.18 4.00
CA HIS A 141 -39.07 15.99 5.00
C HIS A 141 -38.51 17.41 5.02
#